data_AF-A0A2T1GA35-F1
#
_entry.id   AF-A0A2T1GA35-F1
#
_cell.length_a   1.000
_cell.length_b   1.000
_cell.length_c   1.000
_cell.angle_alpha   90.00
_cell.angle_beta   90.00
_cell.angle_gamma   90.00
#
_symmetry.space_group_name_H-M   'P 1'
#
loop_
_entity.id
_entity.type
_entity.pdbx_description
1 polymer ?
#
loop_
_entity_poly.entity_id
_entity_poly.type
_entity_poly.pdbx_seq_one_letter_code
_entity_poly.pdbx_strand_id
1 'polypeptide(L)'
;MCKKLSHLLLLILCGCTHSSIDLSAQSQTKEPLPNLAVVMQAQTVEIYNDWNGYSDITPILRHYKLRLERQKFVGNAHIAVGGYGAAGIHQQKTTRVAIPADVGTKFLATLSQTPLKVGAYQPKIERDDDYPSIEIKVRISSQQQVTFSSRSQANNYIPWKVTVTRANKTAEYISNSPIPNRALQILKPYLASPGIDRIIEQRRYKRKRMFEKSGES
;
A
#
# COMPACT_ATOMS: atom_id res chain seq x y z
N MET A 1 -41.91 -66.47 14.64
CA MET A 1 -43.24 -65.91 14.30
C MET A 1 -43.77 -65.15 15.51
N CYS A 2 -44.31 -63.92 15.33
CA CYS A 2 -45.12 -63.15 16.31
C CYS A 2 -44.35 -62.62 17.55
N LYS A 3 -44.39 -61.37 18.03
CA LYS A 3 -45.39 -60.27 18.14
C LYS A 3 -44.61 -58.93 18.25
N LYS A 4 -44.97 -57.80 17.60
CA LYS A 4 -46.10 -56.85 17.77
C LYS A 4 -45.99 -55.89 19.00
N LEU A 5 -46.21 -54.59 18.71
CA LEU A 5 -46.56 -53.44 19.57
C LEU A 5 -45.40 -52.77 20.37
N SER A 6 -45.35 -51.45 20.62
CA SER A 6 -46.19 -50.28 20.28
C SER A 6 -45.47 -48.98 20.69
N HIS A 7 -45.85 -47.87 20.03
CA HIS A 7 -45.92 -46.48 20.51
C HIS A 7 -44.72 -45.82 21.21
N LEU A 8 -44.26 -44.66 20.72
CA LEU A 8 -44.73 -43.36 21.23
C LEU A 8 -44.27 -42.19 20.35
N LEU A 9 -45.25 -41.33 20.09
CA LEU A 9 -45.19 -40.05 19.38
C LEU A 9 -44.54 -39.00 20.29
N LEU A 10 -43.54 -38.24 19.81
CA LEU A 10 -43.16 -36.97 20.45
C LEU A 10 -42.95 -35.89 19.38
N LEU A 11 -44.02 -35.12 19.17
CA LEU A 11 -44.03 -33.88 18.40
C LEU A 11 -43.29 -32.80 19.18
N ILE A 12 -42.09 -32.44 18.75
CA ILE A 12 -41.39 -31.24 19.23
C ILE A 12 -41.90 -30.06 18.39
N LEU A 13 -42.78 -29.26 19.00
CA LEU A 13 -43.21 -27.96 18.49
C LEU A 13 -42.02 -27.00 18.55
N CYS A 14 -41.36 -26.80 17.41
CA CYS A 14 -40.31 -25.81 17.24
C CYS A 14 -40.97 -24.43 17.13
N GLY A 15 -41.01 -23.69 18.24
CA GLY A 15 -41.50 -22.32 18.27
C GLY A 15 -40.57 -21.39 17.48
N CYS A 16 -41.09 -20.83 16.39
CA CYS A 16 -40.44 -19.79 15.61
C CYS A 16 -40.43 -18.47 16.39
N THR A 17 -39.32 -18.11 17.05
CA THR A 17 -39.09 -16.73 17.47
C THR A 17 -38.59 -15.93 16.27
N HIS A 18 -39.53 -15.34 15.52
CA HIS A 18 -39.24 -14.29 14.55
C HIS A 18 -38.63 -13.09 15.29
N SER A 19 -37.30 -13.06 15.36
CA SER A 19 -36.58 -11.87 15.78
C SER A 19 -36.76 -10.84 14.68
N SER A 20 -37.54 -9.79 14.96
CA SER A 20 -37.64 -8.62 14.10
C SER A 20 -36.24 -8.09 13.84
N ILE A 21 -35.78 -8.23 12.59
CA ILE A 21 -34.56 -7.60 12.12
C ILE A 21 -34.84 -6.10 12.14
N ASP A 22 -34.37 -5.45 13.19
CA ASP A 22 -34.38 -4.00 13.33
C ASP A 22 -33.41 -3.44 12.28
N LEU A 23 -33.94 -3.18 11.08
CA LEU A 23 -33.30 -2.43 10.00
C LEU A 23 -33.15 -0.98 10.48
N SER A 24 -32.23 -0.80 11.43
CA SER A 24 -31.70 0.49 11.81
C SER A 24 -30.93 1.01 10.61
N ALA A 25 -31.65 1.73 9.75
CA ALA A 25 -31.09 2.59 8.73
C ALA A 25 -30.13 3.56 9.43
N GLN A 26 -28.85 3.20 9.47
CA GLN A 26 -27.79 4.08 9.92
C GLN A 26 -27.81 5.27 8.97
N SER A 27 -28.44 6.36 9.41
CA SER A 27 -28.25 7.69 8.86
C SER A 27 -26.75 7.97 8.89
N GLN A 28 -26.06 7.68 7.80
CA GLN A 28 -24.69 8.11 7.57
C GLN A 28 -24.74 9.63 7.58
N THR A 29 -24.40 10.22 8.72
CA THR A 29 -24.09 11.64 8.82
C THR A 29 -23.04 11.91 7.76
N LYS A 30 -23.43 12.71 6.77
CA LYS A 30 -22.59 13.11 5.63
C LYS A 30 -21.51 14.03 6.16
N GLU A 31 -20.52 13.47 6.85
CA GLU A 31 -19.38 14.24 7.33
C GLU A 31 -18.71 14.92 6.12
N PRO A 32 -18.34 16.20 6.25
CA PRO A 32 -17.65 16.89 5.17
C PRO A 32 -16.33 16.18 4.86
N LEU A 33 -15.99 16.10 3.58
CA LEU A 33 -14.71 15.54 3.16
C LEU A 33 -13.56 16.35 3.78
N PRO A 34 -12.50 15.69 4.26
CA PRO A 34 -11.41 16.39 4.92
C PRO A 34 -10.61 17.20 3.91
N ASN A 35 -10.22 18.42 4.30
CA ASN A 35 -9.30 19.25 3.53
C ASN A 35 -7.88 18.66 3.61
N LEU A 36 -7.30 18.31 2.46
CA LEU A 36 -5.94 17.77 2.36
C LEU A 36 -4.83 18.83 2.30
N ALA A 37 -5.15 20.13 2.31
CA ALA A 37 -4.15 21.20 2.41
C ALA A 37 -3.22 21.05 3.64
N VAL A 38 -3.69 20.36 4.69
CA VAL A 38 -2.89 20.02 5.87
C VAL A 38 -1.62 19.22 5.55
N VAL A 39 -1.60 18.46 4.44
CA VAL A 39 -0.43 17.71 3.97
C VAL A 39 0.78 18.63 3.71
N MET A 40 0.56 19.92 3.42
CA MET A 40 1.64 20.91 3.27
C MET A 40 2.45 21.15 4.54
N GLN A 41 1.93 20.76 5.70
CA GLN A 41 2.57 20.93 7.01
C GLN A 41 3.36 19.67 7.44
N ALA A 42 3.68 18.78 6.50
CA ALA A 42 4.34 17.52 6.78
C ALA A 42 5.70 17.71 7.46
N GLN A 43 5.91 16.99 8.57
CA GLN A 43 7.18 16.89 9.29
C GLN A 43 7.98 15.68 8.82
N THR A 44 7.30 14.58 8.51
CA THR A 44 7.92 13.37 7.97
C THR A 44 7.10 12.81 6.82
N VAL A 45 7.81 12.29 5.82
CA VAL A 45 7.23 11.55 4.70
C VAL A 45 7.87 10.17 4.67
N GLU A 46 7.05 9.14 4.73
CA GLU A 46 7.48 7.75 4.53
C GLU A 46 6.87 7.24 3.23
N ILE A 47 7.68 6.62 2.38
CA ILE A 47 7.23 6.05 1.10
C ILE A 47 7.63 4.59 1.08
N TYR A 48 6.68 3.72 0.83
CA TYR A 48 6.88 2.31 0.58
C TYR A 48 6.44 2.04 -0.86
N ASN A 49 7.31 1.49 -1.68
CA ASN A 49 7.01 1.13 -3.06
C ASN A 49 7.56 -0.26 -3.32
N ASP A 50 6.74 -1.22 -2.93
CA ASP A 50 7.08 -2.62 -2.92
C ASP A 50 6.44 -3.32 -4.11
N TRP A 51 7.16 -4.28 -4.64
CA TRP A 51 6.73 -5.08 -5.76
C TRP A 51 6.99 -6.55 -5.46
N ASN A 52 5.92 -7.34 -5.47
CA ASN A 52 5.96 -8.79 -5.29
C ASN A 52 5.42 -9.47 -6.55
N GLY A 53 5.82 -10.72 -6.76
CA GLY A 53 5.44 -11.50 -7.92
C GLY A 53 6.22 -12.80 -8.02
N TYR A 54 6.10 -13.49 -9.16
CA TYR A 54 6.82 -14.73 -9.43
C TYR A 54 8.16 -14.53 -10.16
N SER A 55 8.71 -13.32 -10.14
CA SER A 55 10.02 -13.03 -10.72
C SER A 55 11.17 -13.58 -9.87
N ASP A 56 12.31 -13.84 -10.51
CA ASP A 56 13.54 -14.27 -9.85
C ASP A 56 14.24 -13.14 -9.08
N ILE A 57 13.76 -11.90 -9.21
CA ILE A 57 14.25 -10.71 -8.50
C ILE A 57 13.24 -10.16 -7.48
N THR A 58 12.08 -10.80 -7.30
CA THR A 58 11.09 -10.42 -6.28
C THR A 58 11.33 -11.10 -4.93
N PRO A 59 10.99 -10.45 -3.80
CA PRO A 59 10.42 -9.10 -3.65
C PRO A 59 11.38 -7.98 -4.04
N ILE A 60 10.88 -6.87 -4.61
CA ILE A 60 11.62 -5.60 -4.70
C ILE A 60 11.02 -4.63 -3.71
N LEU A 61 11.78 -4.23 -2.69
CA LEU A 61 11.35 -3.29 -1.66
C LEU A 61 12.05 -1.95 -1.86
N ARG A 62 11.29 -0.86 -1.78
CA ARG A 62 11.82 0.51 -1.85
C ARG A 62 11.18 1.35 -0.77
N HIS A 63 11.88 1.46 0.36
CA HIS A 63 11.38 2.17 1.54
C HIS A 63 12.17 3.44 1.75
N TYR A 64 11.47 4.55 1.94
CA TYR A 64 12.07 5.86 2.15
C TYR A 64 11.50 6.44 3.43
N LYS A 65 12.37 6.88 4.34
CA LYS A 65 11.97 7.61 5.55
C LYS A 65 12.64 8.96 5.53
N LEU A 66 11.85 9.99 5.28
CA LEU A 66 12.29 11.36 5.08
C LEU A 66 11.75 12.26 6.18
N ARG A 67 12.58 13.16 6.68
CA ARG A 67 12.25 14.18 7.68
C ARG A 67 12.54 15.56 7.11
N LEU A 68 11.68 16.52 7.43
CA LEU A 68 11.90 17.92 7.10
C LEU A 68 13.02 18.48 7.99
N GLU A 69 14.11 18.94 7.38
CA GLU A 69 15.23 19.59 8.06
C GLU A 69 15.68 20.80 7.24
N ARG A 70 15.69 22.00 7.84
CA ARG A 70 16.07 23.24 7.14
C ARG A 70 15.36 23.38 5.77
N GLN A 71 14.05 23.17 5.76
CA GLN A 71 13.15 23.25 4.59
C GLN A 71 13.32 22.19 3.51
N LYS A 72 14.22 21.21 3.67
CA LYS A 72 14.39 20.08 2.74
C LYS A 72 14.01 18.76 3.39
N PHE A 73 13.54 17.81 2.59
CA PHE A 73 13.34 16.44 3.08
C PHE A 73 14.64 15.66 2.96
N VAL A 74 15.12 15.11 4.08
CA VAL A 74 16.35 14.30 4.12
C VAL A 74 16.09 13.01 4.87
N GLY A 75 16.83 11.97 4.54
CA GLY A 75 16.70 10.69 5.24
C GLY A 75 17.40 9.57 4.51
N ASN A 76 16.86 8.36 4.66
CA ASN A 76 17.45 7.15 4.10
C ASN A 76 16.46 6.47 3.15
N ALA A 77 16.98 5.99 2.03
CA ALA A 77 16.36 4.98 1.17
C ALA A 77 16.92 3.61 1.58
N HIS A 78 16.03 2.69 1.94
CA HIS A 78 16.33 1.29 2.11
C HIS A 78 15.75 0.53 0.92
N ILE A 79 16.62 -0.16 0.20
CA ILE A 79 16.30 -0.92 -1.00
C ILE A 79 16.66 -2.36 -0.74
N ALA A 80 15.76 -3.28 -1.08
CA ALA A 80 15.99 -4.71 -0.99
C ALA A 80 15.46 -5.44 -2.22
N VAL A 81 16.17 -6.46 -2.67
CA VAL A 81 15.82 -7.32 -3.82
C VAL A 81 15.98 -8.78 -3.40
N GLY A 82 14.90 -9.53 -3.50
CA GLY A 82 14.82 -10.95 -3.18
C GLY A 82 14.91 -11.84 -4.41
N GLY A 83 14.56 -13.11 -4.23
CA GLY A 83 14.52 -14.12 -5.27
C GLY A 83 13.54 -15.24 -4.97
N TYR A 84 13.14 -15.96 -6.02
CA TYR A 84 12.25 -17.10 -5.90
C TYR A 84 12.90 -18.23 -5.06
N GLY A 85 12.30 -18.57 -3.91
CA GLY A 85 12.77 -19.60 -2.99
C GLY A 85 12.55 -19.25 -1.50
N ALA A 86 12.66 -20.25 -0.62
CA ALA A 86 12.32 -20.18 0.82
C ALA A 86 13.21 -19.24 1.69
N ALA A 87 14.11 -18.46 1.08
CA ALA A 87 15.14 -17.70 1.81
C ALA A 87 15.30 -16.24 1.31
N GLY A 88 14.20 -15.48 1.30
CA GLY A 88 14.23 -14.05 1.65
C GLY A 88 15.00 -13.06 0.77
N ILE A 89 15.12 -11.85 1.30
CA ILE A 89 15.86 -10.73 0.70
C ILE A 89 17.33 -11.13 0.55
N HIS A 90 17.85 -11.11 -0.68
CA HIS A 90 19.23 -11.56 -0.95
C HIS A 90 20.23 -10.41 -1.06
N GLN A 91 19.75 -9.23 -1.44
CA GLN A 91 20.57 -8.03 -1.57
C GLN A 91 19.82 -6.85 -1.01
N GLN A 92 20.51 -6.04 -0.21
CA GLN A 92 19.95 -4.82 0.36
C GLN A 92 20.99 -3.72 0.40
N LYS A 93 20.52 -2.48 0.30
CA LYS A 93 21.35 -1.28 0.38
C LYS A 93 20.57 -0.16 1.04
N THR A 94 21.22 0.52 1.97
CA THR A 94 20.72 1.77 2.53
C THR A 94 21.57 2.93 2.01
N THR A 95 20.93 3.97 1.48
CA THR A 95 21.61 5.16 0.94
C THR A 95 20.93 6.42 1.45
N ARG A 96 21.72 7.46 1.76
CA ARG A 96 21.19 8.76 2.15
C ARG A 96 20.50 9.44 0.95
N VAL A 97 19.36 10.07 1.19
CA VAL A 97 18.59 10.83 0.21
C VAL A 97 18.37 12.25 0.73
N ALA A 98 18.42 13.22 -0.18
CA ALA A 98 18.04 14.60 0.06
C ALA A 98 17.17 15.08 -1.10
N ILE A 99 15.98 15.58 -0.78
CA ILE A 99 15.03 16.17 -1.72
C ILE A 99 15.16 17.70 -1.58
N PRO A 100 15.41 18.44 -2.67
CA PRO A 100 15.38 19.90 -2.65
C PRO A 100 14.07 20.46 -2.09
N ALA A 101 14.14 21.64 -1.48
CA ALA A 101 12.99 22.25 -0.79
C ALA A 101 11.80 22.49 -1.74
N ASP A 102 12.06 23.10 -2.89
CA ASP A 102 11.08 23.38 -3.95
C ASP A 102 10.43 22.09 -4.48
N VAL A 103 11.22 21.03 -4.66
CA VAL A 103 10.74 19.70 -5.08
C VAL A 103 9.84 19.08 -4.02
N GLY A 104 10.24 19.15 -2.74
CA GLY A 104 9.44 18.69 -1.61
C GLY A 104 8.11 19.43 -1.50
N THR A 105 8.13 20.76 -1.63
CA THR A 105 6.91 21.59 -1.67
C THR A 105 6.01 21.21 -2.83
N LYS A 106 6.55 21.04 -4.04
CA LYS A 106 5.78 20.63 -5.22
C LYS A 106 5.16 19.25 -5.05
N PHE A 107 5.88 18.31 -4.45
CA PHE A 107 5.37 16.98 -4.10
C PHE A 107 4.17 17.06 -3.15
N LEU A 108 4.29 17.77 -2.02
CA LEU A 108 3.20 17.92 -1.05
C LEU A 108 1.99 18.67 -1.63
N ALA A 109 2.24 19.72 -2.42
CA ALA A 109 1.19 20.51 -3.06
C ALA A 109 0.42 19.69 -4.11
N THR A 110 1.10 18.78 -4.79
CA THR A 110 0.45 17.84 -5.70
C THR A 110 -0.43 16.86 -4.92
N LEU A 111 0.08 16.26 -3.83
CA LEU A 111 -0.71 15.37 -2.99
C LEU A 111 -1.95 16.03 -2.37
N SER A 112 -1.86 17.29 -1.95
CA SER A 112 -2.97 18.01 -1.32
C SER A 112 -4.16 18.23 -2.25
N GLN A 113 -3.97 18.07 -3.57
CA GLN A 113 -5.02 18.19 -4.59
C GLN A 113 -5.77 16.87 -4.84
N THR A 114 -5.42 15.79 -4.13
CA THR A 114 -6.05 14.48 -4.34
C THR A 114 -7.55 14.55 -4.03
N PRO A 115 -8.44 14.31 -5.01
CA PRO A 115 -9.87 14.32 -4.76
C PRO A 115 -10.24 13.10 -3.90
N LEU A 116 -11.09 13.33 -2.90
CA LEU A 116 -11.60 12.29 -2.02
C LEU A 116 -13.04 11.97 -2.35
N LYS A 117 -13.40 10.69 -2.24
CA LYS A 117 -14.78 10.22 -2.25
C LYS A 117 -14.96 9.22 -1.11
N VAL A 118 -16.14 9.23 -0.49
CA VAL A 118 -16.54 8.18 0.45
C VAL A 118 -16.74 6.89 -0.35
N GLY A 119 -16.20 5.78 0.14
CA GLY A 119 -16.36 4.47 -0.49
C GLY A 119 -15.35 3.45 0.04
N ALA A 120 -15.63 2.18 -0.24
CA ALA A 120 -14.70 1.09 0.05
C ALA A 120 -13.61 1.03 -1.02
N TYR A 121 -12.37 0.84 -0.58
CA TYR A 121 -11.25 0.64 -1.48
C TYR A 121 -11.29 -0.76 -2.11
N GLN A 122 -11.28 -0.82 -3.44
CA GLN A 122 -11.19 -2.06 -4.20
C GLN A 122 -10.07 -1.94 -5.24
N PRO A 123 -8.91 -2.62 -5.08
CA PRO A 123 -7.86 -2.59 -6.09
C PRO A 123 -8.35 -3.22 -7.39
N LYS A 124 -7.92 -2.67 -8.54
CA LYS A 124 -8.02 -3.41 -9.81
C LYS A 124 -6.83 -4.36 -9.92
N ILE A 125 -7.12 -5.64 -10.08
CA ILE A 125 -6.16 -6.74 -10.22
C ILE A 125 -6.50 -7.43 -11.54
N GLU A 126 -5.56 -7.42 -12.48
CA GLU A 126 -5.69 -7.99 -13.83
C GLU A 126 -4.80 -9.23 -14.02
N ARG A 127 -3.78 -9.40 -13.17
CA ARG A 127 -2.76 -10.45 -13.22
C ARG A 127 -2.55 -11.10 -11.86
N ASP A 128 -2.18 -12.37 -11.86
CA ASP A 128 -1.97 -13.17 -10.64
C ASP A 128 -0.50 -13.25 -10.20
N ASP A 129 0.40 -12.55 -10.88
CA ASP A 129 1.85 -12.60 -10.63
C ASP A 129 2.49 -11.22 -10.42
N ASP A 130 1.68 -10.18 -10.31
CA ASP A 130 2.11 -8.78 -10.23
C ASP A 130 1.42 -8.06 -9.05
N TYR A 131 2.06 -7.97 -7.91
CA TYR A 131 1.44 -7.42 -6.70
C TYR A 131 2.16 -6.13 -6.26
N PRO A 132 1.84 -4.97 -6.87
CA PRO A 132 2.34 -3.69 -6.40
C PRO A 132 1.75 -3.38 -5.02
N SER A 133 2.55 -2.77 -4.15
CA SER A 133 2.10 -2.23 -2.87
C SER A 133 2.80 -0.90 -2.63
N ILE A 134 2.07 0.18 -2.85
CA ILE A 134 2.56 1.54 -2.73
C ILE A 134 1.86 2.22 -1.56
N GLU A 135 2.63 2.89 -0.71
CA GLU A 135 2.13 3.64 0.43
C GLU A 135 2.94 4.93 0.60
N ILE A 136 2.25 6.05 0.83
CA ILE A 136 2.81 7.35 1.14
C ILE A 136 2.21 7.80 2.45
N LYS A 137 2.99 7.79 3.53
CA LYS A 137 2.58 8.32 4.84
C LYS A 137 3.12 9.73 4.99
N VAL A 138 2.21 10.68 5.11
CA VAL A 138 2.51 12.07 5.42
C VAL A 138 2.13 12.31 6.87
N ARG A 139 3.14 12.46 7.75
CA ARG A 139 2.92 12.79 9.15
C ARG A 139 3.02 14.30 9.34
N ILE A 140 1.94 14.90 9.82
CA ILE A 140 1.84 16.33 10.10
C ILE A 140 2.23 16.60 11.56
N SER A 141 1.74 15.77 12.48
CA SER A 141 2.08 15.81 13.91
C SER A 141 2.05 14.39 14.49
N SER A 142 2.31 14.22 15.79
CA SER A 142 2.19 12.91 16.47
C SER A 142 0.78 12.32 16.43
N GLN A 143 -0.25 13.17 16.27
CA GLN A 143 -1.66 12.77 16.28
C GLN A 143 -2.35 12.94 14.92
N GLN A 144 -1.62 13.39 13.90
CA GLN A 144 -2.18 13.69 12.58
C GLN A 144 -1.33 13.12 11.45
N GLN A 145 -1.95 12.26 10.65
CA GLN A 145 -1.32 11.60 9.50
C GLN A 145 -2.32 11.46 8.36
N VAL A 146 -1.83 11.58 7.13
CA VAL A 146 -2.55 11.19 5.92
C VAL A 146 -1.75 10.10 5.22
N THR A 147 -2.39 8.97 4.93
CA THR A 147 -1.79 7.86 4.19
C THR A 147 -2.47 7.72 2.84
N PHE A 148 -1.71 7.74 1.76
CA PHE A 148 -2.17 7.37 0.42
C PHE A 148 -1.61 5.98 0.11
N SER A 149 -2.45 5.02 -0.24
CA SER A 149 -1.99 3.66 -0.55
C SER A 149 -2.70 3.07 -1.75
N SER A 150 -2.01 2.23 -2.51
CA SER A 150 -2.60 1.46 -3.59
C SER A 150 -1.90 0.11 -3.75
N ARG A 151 -2.71 -0.88 -4.10
CA ARG A 151 -2.33 -2.23 -4.54
C ARG A 151 -2.89 -2.54 -5.93
N SER A 152 -3.39 -1.52 -6.62
CA SER A 152 -3.98 -1.70 -7.94
C SER A 152 -2.90 -1.82 -9.01
N GLN A 153 -3.10 -2.74 -9.95
CA GLN A 153 -2.24 -2.95 -11.13
C GLN A 153 -2.61 -2.04 -12.30
N ALA A 154 -3.73 -1.32 -12.23
CA ALA A 154 -4.16 -0.43 -13.30
C ALA A 154 -3.21 0.77 -13.46
N ASN A 155 -3.32 1.47 -14.59
CA ASN A 155 -2.50 2.63 -14.89
C ASN A 155 -2.55 3.68 -13.75
N ASN A 156 -1.38 4.20 -13.35
CA ASN A 156 -1.19 5.11 -12.21
C ASN A 156 -1.66 4.54 -10.85
N TYR A 157 -1.81 3.23 -10.73
CA TYR A 157 -2.23 2.53 -9.53
C TYR A 157 -3.61 2.97 -9.03
N ILE A 158 -4.54 3.28 -9.94
CA ILE A 158 -5.90 3.71 -9.60
C ILE A 158 -6.83 2.49 -9.42
N PRO A 159 -7.64 2.42 -8.35
CA PRO A 159 -7.87 3.48 -7.36
C PRO A 159 -6.82 3.53 -6.25
N TRP A 160 -6.80 4.64 -5.53
CA TRP A 160 -6.02 4.84 -4.32
C TRP A 160 -6.93 4.83 -3.09
N LYS A 161 -6.51 4.18 -2.01
CA LYS A 161 -7.05 4.37 -0.66
C LYS A 161 -6.38 5.57 -0.01
N VAL A 162 -7.18 6.45 0.60
CA VAL A 162 -6.67 7.57 1.40
C VAL A 162 -7.22 7.46 2.82
N THR A 163 -6.31 7.34 3.78
CA THR A 163 -6.66 7.24 5.20
C THR A 163 -6.23 8.54 5.89
N VAL A 164 -7.16 9.18 6.61
CA VAL A 164 -6.90 10.41 7.38
C VAL A 164 -7.06 10.08 8.86
N THR A 165 -5.97 10.17 9.61
CA THR A 165 -5.95 9.96 11.06
C THR A 165 -5.79 11.30 11.77
N ARG A 166 -6.68 11.60 12.73
CA ARG A 166 -6.66 12.80 13.59
C ARG A 166 -7.09 12.43 15.01
N ALA A 167 -6.28 12.72 16.01
CA ALA A 167 -6.61 12.51 17.43
C ALA A 167 -7.22 11.11 17.70
N ASN A 168 -6.56 10.07 17.18
CA ASN A 168 -6.96 8.66 17.27
C ASN A 168 -8.21 8.22 16.49
N LYS A 169 -8.86 9.14 15.75
CA LYS A 169 -9.91 8.80 14.79
C LYS A 169 -9.30 8.60 13.41
N THR A 170 -9.72 7.55 12.72
CA THR A 170 -9.27 7.24 11.36
C THR A 170 -10.47 7.14 10.44
N ALA A 171 -10.47 7.92 9.36
CA ALA A 171 -11.45 7.84 8.30
C ALA A 171 -10.77 7.38 6.99
N GLU A 172 -11.47 6.54 6.23
CA GLU A 172 -11.00 6.03 4.94
C GLU A 172 -11.83 6.62 3.80
N TYR A 173 -11.13 6.91 2.71
CA TYR A 173 -11.67 7.47 1.48
C TYR A 173 -11.03 6.77 0.28
N ILE A 174 -11.64 6.93 -0.88
CA ILE A 174 -11.06 6.51 -2.16
C ILE A 174 -10.72 7.73 -3.01
N SER A 175 -9.69 7.58 -3.84
CA SER A 175 -9.38 8.50 -4.93
C SER A 175 -9.20 7.76 -6.24
N ASN A 176 -10.03 8.10 -7.24
CA ASN A 176 -9.91 7.56 -8.60
C ASN A 176 -9.01 8.42 -9.50
N SER A 177 -8.07 9.16 -8.90
CA SER A 177 -7.24 10.15 -9.57
C SER A 177 -5.78 9.68 -9.68
N PRO A 178 -5.06 10.02 -10.77
CA PRO A 178 -3.63 9.74 -10.90
C PRO A 178 -2.73 10.63 -10.02
N ILE A 179 -3.31 11.59 -9.27
CA ILE A 179 -2.56 12.60 -8.51
C ILE A 179 -1.51 12.00 -7.54
N PRO A 180 -1.81 10.99 -6.71
CA PRO A 180 -0.79 10.41 -5.84
C PRO A 180 0.39 9.81 -6.60
N ASN A 181 0.16 9.14 -7.73
CA ASN A 181 1.25 8.67 -8.60
C ASN A 181 2.04 9.84 -9.19
N ARG A 182 1.37 10.89 -9.70
CA ARG A 182 2.05 12.08 -10.24
C ARG A 182 2.95 12.74 -9.20
N ALA A 183 2.50 12.78 -7.93
CA ALA A 183 3.33 13.26 -6.83
C ALA A 183 4.60 12.40 -6.68
N LEU A 184 4.49 11.08 -6.68
CA LEU A 184 5.66 10.19 -6.63
C LEU A 184 6.64 10.41 -7.79
N GLN A 185 6.13 10.68 -9.00
CA GLN A 185 6.99 10.95 -10.16
C GLN A 185 7.86 12.20 -9.98
N ILE A 186 7.39 13.21 -9.22
CA ILE A 186 8.19 14.41 -8.89
C ILE A 186 9.43 14.03 -8.08
N LEU A 187 9.31 13.06 -7.17
CA LEU A 187 10.40 12.62 -6.31
C LEU A 187 11.36 11.64 -7.00
N LYS A 188 10.88 10.91 -8.01
CA LYS A 188 11.60 9.80 -8.66
C LYS A 188 13.09 10.09 -8.97
N PRO A 189 13.48 11.26 -9.52
CA PRO A 189 14.89 11.55 -9.81
C PRO A 189 15.79 11.59 -8.56
N TYR A 190 15.22 11.85 -7.39
CA TYR A 190 15.93 12.01 -6.12
C TYR A 190 15.86 10.76 -5.24
N LEU A 191 14.89 9.87 -5.49
CA LEU A 191 14.72 8.60 -4.80
C LEU A 191 15.68 7.55 -5.39
N ALA A 192 16.98 7.66 -5.05
CA ALA A 192 18.10 6.69 -5.20
C ALA A 192 17.99 5.57 -6.28
N SER A 193 17.36 5.84 -7.42
CA SER A 193 17.00 4.83 -8.43
C SER A 193 18.21 4.10 -9.04
N PRO A 194 19.36 4.77 -9.28
CA PRO A 194 20.55 4.08 -9.81
C PRO A 194 21.08 2.94 -8.92
N GLY A 195 20.77 2.97 -7.61
CA GLY A 195 21.16 1.91 -6.68
C GLY A 195 20.45 0.58 -6.97
N ILE A 196 19.21 0.65 -7.46
CA ILE A 196 18.35 -0.52 -7.74
C ILE A 196 18.76 -1.18 -9.04
N ASP A 197 18.94 -0.38 -10.10
CA ASP A 197 19.33 -0.89 -11.41
C ASP A 197 20.65 -1.65 -11.31
N ARG A 198 21.59 -1.14 -10.49
CA ARG A 198 22.86 -1.84 -10.21
C ARG A 198 22.67 -3.18 -9.50
N ILE A 199 21.78 -3.26 -8.50
CA ILE A 199 21.48 -4.50 -7.76
C ILE A 199 20.84 -5.54 -8.71
N ILE A 200 19.87 -5.10 -9.52
CA ILE A 200 19.20 -5.94 -10.51
C ILE A 200 20.21 -6.45 -11.55
N GLU A 201 21.06 -5.57 -12.08
CA GLU A 201 22.05 -5.92 -13.09
C GLU A 201 23.11 -6.88 -12.56
N GLN A 202 23.62 -6.66 -11.34
CA GLN A 202 24.56 -7.58 -10.69
C GLN A 202 23.97 -8.99 -10.54
N ARG A 203 22.67 -9.08 -10.26
CA ARG A 203 21.97 -10.36 -10.12
C ARG A 203 21.82 -11.07 -11.47
N ARG A 204 21.40 -10.34 -12.51
CA ARG A 204 21.30 -10.86 -13.89
C ARG A 204 22.65 -11.41 -14.36
N TYR A 205 23.73 -10.65 -14.13
CA TYR A 205 25.09 -11.05 -14.45
C TYR A 205 25.54 -12.32 -13.70
N LYS A 206 25.34 -12.38 -12.38
CA LYS A 206 25.70 -13.56 -11.57
C LYS A 206 24.98 -14.83 -12.04
N ARG A 207 23.70 -14.71 -12.41
CA ARG A 207 22.90 -15.83 -12.91
C ARG A 207 23.40 -16.34 -14.26
N LYS A 208 23.68 -15.45 -15.21
CA LYS A 208 24.24 -15.79 -16.52
C LYS A 208 25.54 -16.63 -16.37
N ARG A 209 26.45 -16.19 -15.50
CA ARG A 209 27.70 -16.92 -15.21
C ARG A 209 27.51 -18.31 -14.60
N MET A 210 26.47 -18.53 -13.80
CA MET A 210 26.19 -19.85 -13.23
C MET A 210 25.70 -20.82 -14.30
N PHE A 211 24.87 -20.35 -15.23
CA PHE A 211 24.38 -21.18 -16.35
C PHE A 211 25.49 -21.55 -17.34
N GLU A 212 26.38 -20.61 -17.67
CA GLU A 212 27.54 -20.88 -18.54
C GLU A 212 28.42 -21.99 -17.96
N LYS A 213 28.68 -21.97 -16.65
CA LYS A 213 29.48 -23.01 -15.97
C LYS A 213 28.81 -24.38 -15.89
N SER A 214 27.48 -24.45 -15.83
CA SER A 214 26.76 -25.72 -15.74
C SER A 214 26.55 -26.42 -17.09
N GLY A 215 26.75 -25.71 -18.21
CA GLY A 215 26.63 -26.27 -19.56
C GLY A 215 27.92 -26.88 -20.11
N GLU A 216 29.04 -26.78 -19.38
CA GLU A 216 30.36 -27.32 -19.76
C GLU A 216 30.65 -28.68 -19.09
N SER A 217 29.64 -29.32 -18.49
CA SER A 217 29.76 -30.59 -17.74
C SER A 217 29.18 -31.77 -18.51
#